data_AF-A0A355W6W6-F1
#
_entry.id   AF-A0A355W6W6-F1
#
_cell.length_a   1.000
_cell.length_b   1.000
_cell.length_c   1.000
_cell.angle_alpha   90.00
_cell.angle_beta   90.00
_cell.angle_gamma   90.00
#
_symmetry.space_group_name_H-M   'P 1'
#
loop_
_entity.id
_entity.type
_entity.pdbx_description
1 polymer ?
#
loop_
_entity_poly.entity_id
_entity_poly.type
_entity_poly.pdbx_seq_one_letter_code
_entity_poly.pdbx_strand_id
1 'polypeptide(L)' 'GVGKVIEYRVRGENYQVVDIPPGYTHSIENVGTGVLVTLFWASEMFDSDRPDTYFEKVSHE' A
#
# COMPACT_ATOMS: atom_id res chain seq x y z
N GLY A 1 -13.38 4.87 6.81
CA GLY A 1 -13.67 6.28 6.48
C GLY A 1 -14.61 6.40 5.29
N VAL A 2 -15.37 7.51 5.20
CA VAL A 2 -16.21 7.84 4.03
C VAL A 2 -15.31 8.42 2.94
N GLY A 3 -14.77 7.57 2.07
CA GLY A 3 -13.83 7.97 1.03
C GLY A 3 -13.87 7.03 -0.15
N LYS A 4 -13.62 7.55 -1.36
CA LYS A 4 -13.53 6.75 -2.58
C LYS A 4 -12.28 5.87 -2.53
N VAL A 5 -12.44 4.56 -2.72
CA VAL A 5 -11.32 3.64 -2.91
C VAL A 5 -10.67 3.88 -4.28
N ILE A 6 -9.35 4.00 -4.30
CA ILE A 6 -8.54 4.07 -5.51
C ILE A 6 -7.78 2.75 -5.64
N GLU A 7 -8.02 2.02 -6.72
CA GLU A 7 -7.40 0.71 -6.97
C GLU A 7 -6.36 0.81 -8.09
N TYR A 8 -5.19 0.22 -7.86
CA TYR A 8 -4.12 0.10 -8.85
C TYR A 8 -3.85 -1.37 -9.13
N ARG A 9 -4.13 -1.81 -10.35
CA ARG A 9 -3.86 -3.19 -10.79
C ARG A 9 -2.49 -3.23 -11.47
N VAL A 10 -1.51 -3.80 -10.77
CA VAL A 10 -0.10 -3.84 -11.18
C VAL A 10 0.37 -5.27 -11.46
N ARG A 11 1.47 -5.41 -12.21
CA ARG A 11 2.04 -6.72 -12.57
C ARG A 11 3.56 -6.63 -12.70
N GLY A 12 4.29 -7.65 -12.27
CA GLY A 12 5.76 -7.64 -12.24
C GLY A 12 6.44 -7.51 -13.62
N GLU A 13 5.79 -7.94 -14.70
CA GLU A 13 6.30 -7.78 -16.07
C GLU A 13 6.17 -6.33 -16.59
N ASN A 14 5.35 -5.51 -15.94
CA ASN A 14 5.14 -4.10 -16.26
C ASN A 14 5.51 -3.26 -15.03
N TYR A 15 6.80 -2.97 -14.86
CA TYR A 15 7.27 -2.19 -13.72
C TYR A 15 6.57 -0.84 -13.64
N GLN A 16 5.90 -0.62 -12.51
CA GLN A 16 5.15 0.59 -12.20
C GLN A 16 5.47 1.00 -10.76
N VAL A 17 5.80 2.27 -10.59
CA VAL A 17 5.91 2.88 -9.26
C VAL A 17 4.51 3.36 -8.87
N VAL A 18 4.08 3.02 -7.66
CA VAL A 18 2.84 3.51 -7.07
C VAL A 18 3.21 4.30 -5.83
N ASP A 19 2.99 5.62 -5.87
CA ASP A 19 3.17 6.47 -4.70
C ASP A 19 2.06 6.20 -3.69
N ILE A 20 2.42 6.21 -2.40
CA ILE A 20 1.50 6.05 -1.27
C ILE A 20 1.50 7.37 -0.50
N PRO A 21 0.55 8.29 -0.78
CA PRO A 21 0.52 9.59 -0.12
C PRO A 21 0.18 9.44 1.37
N PRO A 22 0.84 10.20 2.27
CA PRO A 22 0.45 10.27 3.67
C PRO A 22 -1.03 10.64 3.84
N GLY A 23 -1.67 10.10 4.86
CA GLY A 23 -3.09 10.34 5.16
C GLY A 23 -4.07 9.43 4.40
N TYR A 24 -3.60 8.60 3.47
CA TYR A 24 -4.39 7.54 2.85
C TYR A 24 -4.10 6.19 3.51
N THR A 25 -5.12 5.55 4.09
CA THR A 25 -5.01 4.12 4.38
C THR A 25 -4.89 3.33 3.07
N HIS A 26 -4.02 2.33 3.06
CA HIS A 26 -3.72 1.53 1.89
C HIS A 26 -3.56 0.07 2.28
N SER A 27 -3.84 -0.81 1.32
CA SER A 27 -3.63 -2.25 1.42
C SER A 27 -3.07 -2.78 0.11
N ILE A 28 -2.42 -3.94 0.18
CA ILE A 28 -1.92 -4.68 -0.98
C ILE A 28 -2.45 -6.10 -0.91
N GLU A 29 -2.93 -6.61 -2.05
CA GLU A 29 -3.50 -7.96 -2.17
C GLU A 29 -2.87 -8.68 -3.37
N ASN A 30 -2.43 -9.93 -3.15
CA ASN A 30 -2.01 -10.79 -4.24
C ASN A 30 -3.23 -11.45 -4.88
N VAL A 31 -3.67 -10.91 -6.02
CA VAL A 31 -4.80 -11.44 -6.81
C VAL A 31 -4.39 -12.46 -7.88
N GLY A 32 -3.10 -12.85 -7.91
CA GLY A 32 -2.53 -13.80 -8.86
C GLY A 32 -2.35 -15.21 -8.26
N THR A 33 -1.86 -16.14 -9.09
CA THR A 33 -1.58 -17.53 -8.66
C THR A 33 -0.13 -17.76 -8.22
N GLY A 34 0.75 -16.78 -8.43
CA GLY A 34 2.18 -16.86 -8.12
C GLY A 34 2.55 -16.08 -6.86
N VAL A 35 3.85 -16.04 -6.57
CA VAL A 35 4.41 -15.21 -5.50
C VAL A 35 4.42 -13.75 -5.94
N LEU A 36 3.88 -12.87 -5.10
CA LEU A 36 4.01 -11.43 -5.26
C LEU A 36 5.29 -10.96 -4.56
N VAL A 37 6.21 -10.39 -5.32
CA VAL A 37 7.40 -9.70 -4.79
C VAL A 37 7.22 -8.20 -5.06
N THR A 38 7.17 -7.41 -4.00
CA THR A 38 6.99 -5.96 -4.05
C THR A 38 8.11 -5.28 -3.30
N LEU A 39 8.72 -4.26 -3.91
CA LEU A 39 9.71 -3.41 -3.26
C LEU A 39 9.01 -2.21 -2.64
N PHE A 40 9.22 -1.99 -1.35
CA PHE A 40 8.77 -0.80 -0.65
C PHE A 40 9.95 0.13 -0.41
N TRP A 41 9.80 1.37 -0.83
CA TRP A 41 10.66 2.47 -0.42
C TRP A 41 9.86 3.36 0.54
N ALA A 42 10.51 3.78 1.63
CA ALA A 42 9.95 4.72 2.59
C ALA A 42 10.87 5.94 2.69
N SER A 43 10.29 7.11 2.97
CA SER A 43 11.03 8.36 3.11
C SER A 43 11.93 8.42 4.35
N GLU A 44 11.70 7.54 5.32
CA GLU A 44 12.47 7.45 6.55
C GLU A 44 12.63 6.00 7.02
N MET A 45 13.60 5.79 7.92
CA MET A 45 13.81 4.50 8.58
C MET A 45 12.75 4.32 9.66
N PHE A 46 12.33 3.07 9.88
CA PHE A 46 11.40 2.73 10.95
C PHE A 46 11.97 3.05 12.34
N ASP A 47 11.18 3.74 13.16
CA ASP A 47 11.44 4.04 14.58
C ASP A 47 10.31 3.45 15.44
N SER A 48 10.62 2.49 16.31
CA SER A 48 9.62 1.84 17.16
C SER A 48 9.00 2.75 18.21
N ASP A 49 9.71 3.79 18.64
CA ASP A 49 9.21 4.74 19.63
C ASP A 49 8.30 5.80 18.98
N ARG A 50 8.45 5.99 17.66
CA ARG A 50 7.69 6.93 16.83
C ARG A 50 7.31 6.30 15.49
N PRO A 51 6.45 5.26 15.47
CA PRO A 51 6.25 4.40 14.29
C PRO A 51 5.51 5.07 13.13
N ASP A 52 4.88 6.23 13.37
CA ASP A 52 4.07 7.00 12.42
C ASP A 52 3.13 6.15 11.54
N THR A 53 2.59 5.07 12.12
CA THR A 53 1.76 4.08 11.44
C THR A 53 0.54 3.81 12.30
N TYR A 54 -0.65 4.01 11.73
CA TYR A 54 -1.93 3.82 12.42
C TYR A 54 -2.80 2.86 11.60
N PHE A 55 -3.33 1.84 12.26
CA PHE A 55 -4.17 0.86 11.58
C PHE A 55 -5.56 1.43 11.27
N GLU A 56 -5.93 1.42 9.98
CA GLU A 56 -7.30 1.62 9.51
C GLU A 56 -7.57 0.67 8.34
N LYS A 57 -8.74 0.04 8.30
CA LYS A 57 -9.12 -0.87 7.21
C LYS A 57 -9.59 -0.09 5.98
N VAL A 58 -9.11 -0.48 4.79
CA VAL A 58 -9.73 -0.07 3.52
C VAL A 58 -11.12 -0.70 3.40
N SER A 59 -12.17 0.11 3.43
CA SER A 59 -13.57 -0.34 3.35
C SER A 59 -14.13 -0.16 1.93
N HIS A 60 -14.58 -1.26 1.33
CA HIS A 60 -15.40 -1.25 0.11
C HIS A 60 -16.89 -1.31 0.52
N GLU A 61 -17.40 -0.23 1.11
CA GLU A 61 -18.85 -0.05 1.32
C GLU A 61 -19.46 0.67 0.12
#